data_AF-A0A8S1DHQ9-F1
#
_entry.id   AF-A0A8S1DHQ9-F1
#
_cell.length_a   1.000
_cell.length_b   1.000
_cell.length_c   1.000
_cell.angle_alpha   90.00
_cell.angle_beta   90.00
_cell.angle_gamma   90.00
#
_symmetry.space_group_name_H-M   'P 1'
#
loop_
_entity.id
_entity.type
_entity.pdbx_description
1 polymer ?
#
loop_
_entity_poly.entity_id
_entity_poly.type
_entity_poly.pdbx_seq_one_letter_code
_entity_poly.pdbx_strand_id
1 'polypeptide(L)'
;MGDPTAAAASCSKLRQIKRWLRKNLLLLVTVSGVFFGVVLGVGLRPLHLSPDAILLVSYPGELFMRLLKLMILPLVIASLIAGAASLNAKMNGRLAIRTMVYFLLTSLFNAALGVALALVMHPGDPETKRILGAGTEHREVNILDGFLDLGRNIFPDNLFQAAFQQAHTVYVPRQVYVRNGTENDTAIASVDIDILKANIRMVRDIQYREGTNTLGIIFFCLVFGTVLGTLGRKARVVVEFFSAVDEVIMKMVTGVMWLTPIGVSSVIAGKILSVENLGLVTVQLGWFIFTVVLGVLLYQLVFMQLIYLAIVRRNPFKFYCGLIQATLTAFATAST
;
A
#
# COMPACT_ATOMS: atom_id res chain seq x y z
N MET A 1 -49.36 38.44 -2.19
CA MET A 1 -48.45 38.48 -3.36
C MET A 1 -47.06 38.12 -2.87
N GLY A 2 -46.56 36.92 -3.21
CA GLY A 2 -45.24 36.44 -2.79
C GLY A 2 -44.14 37.04 -3.67
N ASP A 3 -43.06 37.49 -3.04
CA ASP A 3 -41.97 38.23 -3.67
C ASP A 3 -41.21 37.38 -4.72
N PRO A 4 -41.26 37.74 -6.02
CA PRO A 4 -40.68 36.95 -7.12
C PRO A 4 -39.14 36.87 -7.06
N THR A 5 -38.48 37.74 -6.28
CA THR A 5 -37.02 37.76 -6.14
C THR A 5 -36.47 36.62 -5.25
N ALA A 6 -37.22 36.23 -4.20
CA ALA A 6 -36.85 35.13 -3.30
C ALA A 6 -36.94 33.75 -3.97
N ALA A 7 -37.95 33.56 -4.84
CA ALA A 7 -38.13 32.33 -5.61
C ALA A 7 -36.99 32.13 -6.63
N ALA A 8 -36.55 33.20 -7.30
CA ALA A 8 -35.44 33.16 -8.26
C ALA A 8 -34.08 32.85 -7.58
N ALA A 9 -33.82 33.42 -6.40
CA ALA A 9 -32.61 33.15 -5.62
C ALA A 9 -32.57 31.72 -5.05
N SER A 10 -33.71 31.18 -4.61
CA SER A 10 -33.83 29.78 -4.19
C SER A 10 -33.59 28.81 -5.36
N CYS A 11 -34.12 29.13 -6.54
CA CYS A 11 -33.95 28.34 -7.76
C CYS A 11 -32.50 28.33 -8.28
N SER A 12 -31.72 29.39 -8.05
CA SER A 12 -30.29 29.44 -8.41
C SER A 12 -29.44 28.61 -7.43
N LYS A 13 -29.70 28.69 -6.12
CA LYS A 13 -29.04 27.89 -5.09
C LYS A 13 -29.29 26.40 -5.28
N LEU A 14 -30.54 25.97 -5.53
CA LEU A 14 -30.88 24.58 -5.82
C LEU A 14 -30.17 24.03 -7.06
N ARG A 15 -30.05 24.85 -8.12
CA ARG A 15 -29.29 24.48 -9.33
C ARG A 15 -27.78 24.39 -9.08
N GLN A 16 -27.23 25.24 -8.22
CA GLN A 16 -25.83 25.21 -7.82
C GLN A 16 -25.52 23.98 -6.96
N ILE A 17 -26.40 23.67 -6.00
CA ILE A 17 -26.34 22.46 -5.16
C ILE A 17 -26.43 21.19 -6.03
N LYS A 18 -27.40 21.11 -6.95
CA LYS A 18 -27.53 19.96 -7.87
C LYS A 18 -26.31 19.77 -8.77
N ARG A 19 -25.68 20.86 -9.23
CA ARG A 19 -24.41 20.79 -9.98
C ARG A 19 -23.26 20.32 -9.11
N TRP A 20 -23.17 20.79 -7.86
CA TRP A 20 -22.15 20.35 -6.92
C TRP A 20 -22.33 18.87 -6.52
N LEU A 21 -23.56 18.43 -6.26
CA LEU A 21 -23.93 17.03 -6.00
C LEU A 21 -23.52 16.11 -7.15
N ARG A 22 -23.80 16.50 -8.41
CA ARG A 22 -23.39 15.69 -9.56
C ARG A 22 -21.87 15.62 -9.73
N LYS A 23 -21.15 16.71 -9.42
CA LYS A 23 -19.68 16.73 -9.50
C LYS A 23 -19.02 15.87 -8.42
N ASN A 24 -19.62 15.79 -7.24
CA ASN A 24 -19.07 15.04 -6.09
C ASN A 24 -19.86 13.76 -5.80
N LEU A 25 -20.61 13.25 -6.79
CA LEU A 25 -21.51 12.12 -6.60
C LEU A 25 -20.74 10.89 -6.09
N LEU A 26 -19.58 10.60 -6.68
CA LEU A 26 -18.75 9.48 -6.29
C LEU A 26 -18.30 9.57 -4.81
N LEU A 27 -17.86 10.75 -4.37
CA LEU A 27 -17.54 10.98 -2.94
C LEU A 27 -18.75 10.70 -2.07
N LEU A 28 -19.92 11.25 -2.42
CA LEU A 28 -21.09 11.19 -1.55
C LEU A 28 -21.56 9.75 -1.42
N VAL A 29 -21.55 9.01 -2.53
CA VAL A 29 -21.92 7.61 -2.55
C VAL A 29 -20.90 6.78 -1.75
N THR A 30 -19.59 7.01 -1.87
CA THR A 30 -18.56 6.32 -1.08
C THR A 30 -18.70 6.58 0.43
N VAL A 31 -18.85 7.85 0.84
CA VAL A 31 -19.06 8.21 2.25
C VAL A 31 -20.35 7.58 2.79
N SER A 32 -21.42 7.56 1.99
CA SER A 32 -22.66 6.89 2.38
C SER A 32 -22.49 5.36 2.52
N GLY A 33 -21.67 4.74 1.66
CA GLY A 33 -21.34 3.31 1.73
C GLY A 33 -20.53 2.97 2.98
N VAL A 34 -19.57 3.83 3.36
CA VAL A 34 -18.84 3.69 4.63
C VAL A 34 -19.81 3.74 5.82
N PHE A 35 -20.66 4.76 5.88
CA PHE A 35 -21.64 4.90 6.96
C PHE A 35 -22.58 3.70 7.02
N PHE A 36 -23.10 3.27 5.86
CA PHE A 36 -23.96 2.10 5.75
C PHE A 36 -23.26 0.81 6.23
N GLY A 37 -21.99 0.60 5.86
CA GLY A 37 -21.20 -0.54 6.31
C GLY A 37 -20.99 -0.57 7.81
N VAL A 38 -20.74 0.59 8.43
CA VAL A 38 -20.62 0.70 9.91
C VAL A 38 -21.95 0.38 10.59
N VAL A 39 -23.05 0.98 10.14
CA VAL A 39 -24.39 0.75 10.69
C VAL A 39 -24.79 -0.72 10.55
N LEU A 40 -24.57 -1.32 9.38
CA LEU A 40 -24.87 -2.72 9.11
C LEU A 40 -24.00 -3.65 9.95
N GLY A 41 -22.70 -3.40 10.06
CA GLY A 41 -21.79 -4.20 10.89
C GLY A 41 -22.14 -4.16 12.38
N VAL A 42 -22.41 -2.97 12.92
CA VAL A 42 -22.80 -2.81 14.34
C VAL A 42 -24.19 -3.39 14.59
N GLY A 43 -25.14 -3.19 13.67
CA GLY A 43 -26.52 -3.66 13.79
C GLY A 43 -26.69 -5.18 13.68
N LEU A 44 -25.88 -5.85 12.86
CA LEU A 44 -25.91 -7.31 12.72
C LEU A 44 -25.15 -8.04 13.83
N ARG A 45 -24.30 -7.35 14.58
CA ARG A 45 -23.45 -7.96 15.61
C ARG A 45 -24.20 -8.65 16.76
N PRO A 46 -25.26 -8.06 17.35
CA PRO A 46 -26.00 -8.71 18.44
C PRO A 46 -26.65 -10.05 18.03
N LEU A 47 -26.80 -10.30 16.72
CA LEU A 47 -27.42 -11.50 16.19
C LEU A 47 -26.50 -12.73 16.24
N HIS A 48 -25.22 -12.58 16.63
CA HIS A 48 -24.24 -13.68 16.73
C HIS A 48 -24.28 -14.61 15.51
N LEU A 49 -24.10 -14.02 14.32
CA LEU A 49 -24.18 -14.71 13.05
C LEU A 49 -23.15 -15.85 12.95
N SER A 50 -23.51 -16.92 12.23
CA SER A 50 -22.58 -18.01 11.93
C SER A 50 -21.43 -17.53 11.04
N PRO A 51 -20.26 -18.22 11.06
CA PRO A 51 -19.13 -17.88 10.20
C PRO A 51 -19.49 -17.78 8.71
N ASP A 52 -20.36 -18.67 8.23
CA ASP A 52 -20.82 -18.68 6.83
C ASP A 52 -21.67 -17.44 6.49
N ALA A 53 -22.50 -16.98 7.43
CA ALA A 53 -23.27 -15.75 7.25
C ALA A 53 -22.36 -14.52 7.22
N ILE A 54 -21.32 -14.48 8.07
CA ILE A 54 -20.30 -13.41 8.04
C ILE A 54 -19.55 -13.42 6.70
N LEU A 55 -19.19 -14.61 6.19
CA LEU A 55 -18.56 -14.76 4.89
C LEU A 55 -19.44 -14.15 3.79
N LEU A 56 -20.74 -14.49 3.73
CA LEU A 56 -21.68 -13.95 2.75
C LEU A 56 -21.80 -12.42 2.83
N VAL A 57 -21.84 -11.86 4.04
CA VAL A 57 -21.86 -10.39 4.24
C VAL A 57 -20.57 -9.74 3.73
N SER A 58 -19.42 -10.40 3.88
CA SER A 58 -18.09 -9.88 3.49
C SER A 58 -17.71 -10.13 2.02
N TYR A 59 -18.39 -11.05 1.34
CA TYR A 59 -18.02 -11.53 0.01
C TYR A 59 -18.04 -10.44 -1.09
N PRO A 60 -19.05 -9.54 -1.17
CA PRO A 60 -19.00 -8.41 -2.11
C PRO A 60 -17.75 -7.54 -1.92
N GLY A 61 -17.33 -7.34 -0.67
CA GLY A 61 -16.09 -6.64 -0.33
C GLY A 61 -14.84 -7.38 -0.77
N GLU A 62 -14.82 -8.71 -0.64
CA GLU A 62 -13.72 -9.55 -1.14
C GLU A 62 -13.58 -9.45 -2.66
N LEU A 63 -14.68 -9.59 -3.40
CA LEU A 63 -14.69 -9.45 -4.86
C LEU A 63 -14.20 -8.06 -5.29
N PHE A 64 -14.64 -7.01 -4.62
CA PHE A 64 -14.17 -5.65 -4.86
C PHE A 64 -12.65 -5.52 -4.68
N MET A 65 -12.10 -6.04 -3.58
CA MET A 65 -10.66 -6.02 -3.34
C MET A 65 -9.88 -6.83 -4.38
N ARG A 66 -10.42 -7.96 -4.86
CA ARG A 66 -9.83 -8.75 -5.95
C ARG A 66 -9.79 -7.97 -7.26
N LEU A 67 -10.87 -7.25 -7.60
CA LEU A 67 -10.92 -6.38 -8.79
C LEU A 67 -9.89 -5.26 -8.72
N LEU A 68 -9.75 -4.59 -7.56
CA LEU A 68 -8.71 -3.57 -7.39
C LEU A 68 -7.31 -4.15 -7.56
N LYS A 69 -7.00 -5.29 -6.91
CA LYS A 69 -5.69 -5.95 -7.02
C LYS A 69 -5.37 -6.38 -8.45
N LEU A 70 -6.36 -6.82 -9.22
CA LEU A 70 -6.22 -7.18 -10.63
C LEU A 70 -5.76 -5.99 -11.49
N MET A 71 -6.22 -4.78 -11.19
CA MET A 71 -5.89 -3.57 -11.96
C MET A 71 -4.52 -2.98 -11.61
N ILE A 72 -3.96 -3.25 -10.43
CA ILE A 72 -2.70 -2.63 -9.96
C ILE A 72 -1.54 -2.93 -10.92
N LEU A 73 -1.29 -4.20 -11.22
CA LEU A 73 -0.14 -4.61 -12.02
C LEU A 73 -0.12 -3.98 -13.43
N PRO A 74 -1.18 -4.13 -14.26
CA PRO A 74 -1.16 -3.56 -15.61
C PRO A 74 -1.14 -2.03 -15.59
N LEU A 75 -1.79 -1.39 -14.60
CA LEU A 75 -1.76 0.06 -14.43
C LEU A 75 -0.35 0.56 -14.13
N VAL A 76 0.33 -0.05 -13.15
CA VAL A 76 1.70 0.34 -12.77
C VAL A 76 2.66 0.19 -13.95
N ILE A 77 2.56 -0.89 -14.71
CA ILE A 77 3.43 -1.12 -15.88
C ILE A 77 3.18 -0.04 -16.95
N ALA A 78 1.93 0.16 -17.35
CA ALA A 78 1.59 1.07 -18.43
C ALA A 78 1.89 2.54 -18.07
N SER A 79 1.41 2.99 -16.90
CA SER A 79 1.58 4.37 -16.42
C SER A 79 3.04 4.72 -16.19
N LEU A 80 3.86 3.84 -15.58
CA LEU A 80 5.26 4.15 -15.32
C LEU A 80 6.11 4.13 -16.58
N ILE A 81 5.88 3.19 -17.50
CA ILE A 81 6.66 3.16 -18.76
C ILE A 81 6.33 4.38 -19.60
N ALA A 82 5.05 4.70 -19.80
CA ALA A 82 4.63 5.89 -20.55
C ALA A 82 5.11 7.18 -19.86
N GLY A 83 4.93 7.28 -18.54
CA GLY A 83 5.35 8.42 -17.74
C GLY A 83 6.86 8.65 -17.78
N ALA A 84 7.66 7.61 -17.54
CA ALA A 84 9.12 7.72 -17.56
C ALA A 84 9.68 8.01 -18.96
N ALA A 85 9.06 7.47 -20.02
CA ALA A 85 9.49 7.73 -21.40
C ALA A 85 9.15 9.13 -21.89
N SER A 86 8.11 9.77 -21.34
CA SER A 86 7.74 11.15 -21.67
C SER A 86 8.71 12.19 -21.10
N LEU A 87 9.54 11.81 -20.13
CA LEU A 87 10.52 12.69 -19.51
C LEU A 87 11.76 12.82 -20.40
N ASN A 88 11.98 14.01 -20.95
CA ASN A 88 13.22 14.35 -21.66
C ASN A 88 14.41 14.38 -20.69
N ALA A 89 15.09 13.23 -20.53
CA ALA A 89 16.23 13.07 -19.62
C ALA A 89 17.34 14.11 -19.83
N LYS A 90 17.59 14.53 -21.07
CA LYS A 90 18.63 15.51 -21.41
C LYS A 90 18.33 16.95 -20.96
N MET A 91 17.06 17.36 -20.93
CA MET A 91 16.68 18.74 -20.60
C MET A 91 16.20 18.88 -19.14
N ASN A 92 15.67 17.80 -18.58
CA ASN A 92 15.04 17.79 -17.26
C ASN A 92 15.85 17.06 -16.18
N GLY A 93 17.02 16.49 -16.48
CA GLY A 93 17.77 15.66 -15.52
C GLY A 93 18.11 16.35 -14.20
N ARG A 94 18.54 17.63 -14.22
CA ARG A 94 18.84 18.37 -12.97
C ARG A 94 17.59 18.67 -12.15
N LEU A 95 16.48 18.99 -12.81
CA LEU A 95 15.20 19.19 -12.14
C LEU A 95 14.70 17.87 -11.54
N ALA A 96 14.74 16.79 -12.32
CA ALA A 96 14.35 15.44 -11.90
C ALA A 96 15.16 14.95 -10.69
N ILE A 97 16.48 15.14 -10.69
CA ILE A 97 17.33 14.78 -9.55
C ILE A 97 16.98 15.59 -8.31
N ARG A 98 16.78 16.91 -8.43
CA ARG A 98 16.37 17.76 -7.29
C ARG A 98 15.01 17.32 -6.73
N THR A 99 14.05 17.03 -7.61
CA THR A 99 12.73 16.52 -7.22
C THR A 99 12.82 15.14 -6.57
N MET A 100 13.65 14.23 -7.10
CA MET A 100 13.87 12.91 -6.54
C MET A 100 14.49 12.98 -5.14
N VAL A 101 15.54 13.81 -4.96
CA VAL A 101 16.16 14.04 -3.65
C VAL A 101 15.15 14.62 -2.67
N TYR A 102 14.33 15.58 -3.11
CA TYR A 102 13.25 16.13 -2.28
C TYR A 102 12.25 15.06 -1.85
N PHE A 103 11.76 14.21 -2.76
CA PHE A 103 10.82 13.14 -2.43
C PHE A 103 11.42 12.07 -1.52
N LEU A 104 12.67 11.68 -1.75
CA LEU A 104 13.37 10.70 -0.90
C LEU A 104 13.56 11.23 0.53
N LEU A 105 14.06 12.46 0.69
CA LEU A 105 14.29 13.05 2.01
C LEU A 105 12.99 13.26 2.77
N THR A 106 11.95 13.78 2.10
CA THR A 106 10.65 13.99 2.73
C THR A 106 9.97 12.67 3.11
N SER A 107 10.04 11.64 2.26
CA SER A 107 9.51 10.31 2.57
C SER A 107 10.25 9.64 3.72
N LEU A 108 11.58 9.74 3.76
CA LEU A 108 12.39 9.22 4.86
C LEU A 108 12.06 9.93 6.18
N PHE A 109 11.92 11.26 6.14
CA PHE A 109 11.49 12.04 7.30
C PHE A 109 10.07 11.66 7.76
N ASN A 110 9.13 11.47 6.83
CA ASN A 110 7.77 11.01 7.13
C ASN A 110 7.78 9.64 7.82
N ALA A 111 8.56 8.70 7.30
CA ALA A 111 8.70 7.36 7.89
C ALA A 111 9.31 7.43 9.29
N ALA A 112 10.37 8.21 9.48
CA ALA A 112 10.99 8.40 10.79
C ALA A 112 10.02 9.03 11.80
N LEU A 113 9.25 10.05 11.39
CA LEU A 113 8.22 10.66 12.22
C LEU A 113 7.12 9.65 12.60
N GLY A 114 6.65 8.85 11.64
CA GLY A 114 5.66 7.81 11.88
C GLY A 114 6.13 6.75 12.88
N VAL A 115 7.37 6.28 12.75
CA VAL A 115 7.99 5.35 13.70
C VAL A 115 8.14 6.00 15.07
N ALA A 116 8.66 7.24 15.14
CA ALA A 116 8.82 7.95 16.40
C ALA A 116 7.49 8.14 17.13
N LEU A 117 6.43 8.56 16.43
CA LEU A 117 5.09 8.70 17.02
C LEU A 117 4.52 7.36 17.47
N ALA A 118 4.69 6.29 16.70
CA ALA A 118 4.25 4.95 17.10
C ALA A 118 4.99 4.46 18.36
N LEU A 119 6.29 4.74 18.47
CA LEU A 119 7.10 4.40 19.64
C LEU A 119 6.83 5.30 20.85
N VAL A 120 6.27 6.50 20.67
CA VAL A 120 5.88 7.35 21.80
C VAL A 120 4.48 6.97 22.28
N MET A 121 3.53 6.85 21.34
CA MET A 121 2.12 6.62 21.64
C MET A 121 1.82 5.17 22.03
N HIS A 122 2.67 4.21 21.62
CA HIS A 122 2.47 2.77 21.81
C HIS A 122 1.02 2.32 21.51
N PRO A 123 0.51 2.52 20.28
CA PRO A 123 -0.85 2.13 19.94
C PRO A 123 -0.97 0.60 19.94
N GLY A 124 -1.59 0.06 21.00
CA GLY A 124 -1.75 -1.38 21.23
C GLY A 124 -0.97 -1.84 22.46
N ASP A 125 -1.68 -2.38 23.45
CA ASP A 125 -1.10 -2.80 24.73
C ASP A 125 -0.36 -4.15 24.58
N PRO A 126 0.91 -4.30 25.01
CA PRO A 126 1.61 -5.59 25.04
C PRO A 126 0.87 -6.68 25.85
N GLU A 127 0.03 -6.31 26.82
CA GLU A 127 -0.78 -7.27 27.57
C GLU A 127 -1.82 -7.97 26.67
N THR A 128 -2.25 -7.31 25.59
CA THR A 128 -3.20 -7.87 24.62
C THR A 128 -2.56 -8.87 23.65
N LYS A 129 -1.25 -8.78 23.41
CA LYS A 129 -0.49 -9.81 22.66
C LYS A 129 -0.51 -11.17 23.37
N ARG A 130 -0.65 -11.18 24.71
CA ARG A 130 -0.84 -12.40 25.49
C ARG A 130 -2.28 -12.93 25.40
N ILE A 131 -3.27 -12.05 25.27
CA ILE A 131 -4.71 -12.38 25.25
C ILE A 131 -5.19 -12.85 23.86
N LEU A 132 -4.67 -12.28 22.76
CA LEU A 132 -5.07 -12.61 21.38
C LEU A 132 -4.40 -13.89 20.82
N GLY A 133 -3.65 -14.61 21.65
CA GLY A 133 -2.87 -15.77 21.23
C GLY A 133 -1.59 -15.36 20.50
N ALA A 134 -0.48 -15.98 20.91
CA ALA A 134 0.80 -15.85 20.22
C ALA A 134 0.69 -16.47 18.83
N GLY A 135 0.27 -15.67 17.86
CA GLY A 135 0.33 -16.01 16.45
C GLY A 135 1.80 -16.19 16.05
N THR A 136 2.18 -17.46 15.91
CA THR A 136 3.41 -17.98 15.30
C THR A 136 4.74 -17.66 16.00
N GLU A 137 5.59 -18.70 16.04
CA GLU A 137 6.94 -18.71 16.57
C GLU A 137 7.70 -17.40 16.34
N HIS A 138 8.47 -16.99 17.33
CA HIS A 138 9.46 -15.93 17.19
C HIS A 138 10.44 -16.29 16.06
N ARG A 139 10.11 -15.91 14.82
CA ARG A 139 11.10 -15.76 13.76
C ARG A 139 12.00 -14.62 14.22
N GLU A 140 13.19 -14.97 14.69
CA GLU A 140 14.27 -14.01 14.80
C GLU A 140 14.59 -13.52 13.38
N VAL A 141 13.91 -12.46 12.97
CA VAL A 141 14.16 -11.81 11.68
C VAL A 141 15.45 -11.03 11.84
N ASN A 142 16.52 -11.50 11.19
CA ASN A 142 17.76 -10.74 11.13
C ASN A 142 17.54 -9.51 10.25
N ILE A 143 17.83 -8.32 10.78
CA ILE A 143 17.68 -7.05 10.04
C ILE A 143 18.49 -7.07 8.74
N LEU A 144 19.66 -7.72 8.74
CA LEU A 144 20.49 -7.88 7.54
C LEU A 144 19.74 -8.64 6.44
N ASP A 145 19.00 -9.70 6.79
CA ASP A 145 18.25 -10.47 5.79
C ASP A 145 17.15 -9.62 5.17
N GLY A 146 16.50 -8.75 5.95
CA GLY A 146 15.52 -7.79 5.43
C GLY A 146 16.12 -6.81 4.40
N PHE A 147 17.32 -6.28 4.66
CA PHE A 147 18.03 -5.43 3.70
C PHE A 147 18.46 -6.20 2.45
N LEU A 148 18.94 -7.43 2.61
CA LEU A 148 19.35 -8.27 1.48
C LEU A 148 18.14 -8.68 0.63
N ASP A 149 17.01 -9.00 1.27
CA ASP A 149 15.74 -9.31 0.59
C ASP A 149 15.18 -8.09 -0.13
N LEU A 150 15.32 -6.88 0.43
CA LEU A 150 14.99 -5.65 -0.27
C LEU A 150 15.80 -5.54 -1.57
N GLY A 151 17.12 -5.75 -1.52
CA GLY A 151 17.98 -5.74 -2.70
C GLY A 151 17.56 -6.78 -3.75
N ARG A 152 17.29 -8.03 -3.32
CA ARG A 152 16.81 -9.10 -4.21
C ARG A 152 15.47 -8.77 -4.85
N ASN A 153 14.58 -8.09 -4.13
CA ASN A 153 13.28 -7.70 -4.67
C ASN A 153 13.35 -6.46 -5.58
N ILE A 154 14.35 -5.58 -5.44
CA ILE A 154 14.61 -4.51 -6.42
C ILE A 154 15.06 -5.10 -7.77
N PHE A 155 15.89 -6.14 -7.74
CA PHE A 155 16.42 -6.82 -8.92
C PHE A 155 15.91 -8.27 -8.99
N PRO A 156 14.65 -8.50 -9.40
CA PRO A 156 14.10 -9.86 -9.46
C PRO A 156 14.78 -10.69 -10.54
N ASP A 157 14.94 -11.99 -10.29
CA ASP A 157 15.50 -12.96 -11.25
C ASP A 157 14.66 -13.05 -12.53
N ASN A 158 13.34 -12.83 -12.42
CA ASN A 158 12.40 -12.89 -13.54
C ASN A 158 11.23 -11.90 -13.36
N LEU A 159 10.95 -11.11 -14.40
CA LEU A 159 9.86 -10.11 -14.39
C LEU A 159 8.46 -10.73 -14.32
N PHE A 160 8.24 -11.84 -15.01
CA PHE A 160 6.94 -12.54 -14.96
C PHE A 160 6.73 -13.19 -13.60
N GLN A 161 7.77 -13.79 -13.01
CA GLN A 161 7.71 -14.32 -11.65
C GLN A 161 7.42 -13.21 -10.64
N ALA A 162 8.03 -12.04 -10.80
CA ALA A 162 7.79 -10.86 -9.95
C ALA A 162 6.31 -10.41 -9.94
N ALA A 163 5.50 -10.76 -10.95
CA ALA A 163 4.08 -10.46 -10.96
C ALA A 163 3.28 -11.20 -9.87
N PHE A 164 3.75 -12.37 -9.42
CA PHE A 164 3.02 -13.23 -8.49
C PHE A 164 3.87 -13.79 -7.33
N GLN A 165 5.19 -13.58 -7.31
CA GLN A 165 6.08 -14.01 -6.23
C GLN A 165 7.08 -12.93 -5.79
N GLN A 166 7.50 -13.02 -4.53
CA GLN A 166 8.54 -12.19 -3.89
C GLN A 166 9.61 -13.08 -3.26
N ALA A 167 10.87 -12.66 -3.34
CA ALA A 167 11.99 -13.36 -2.69
C ALA A 167 12.04 -13.01 -1.20
N HIS A 168 12.21 -14.03 -0.35
CA HIS A 168 12.43 -13.83 1.09
C HIS A 168 13.37 -14.90 1.64
N THR A 169 14.15 -14.52 2.66
CA THR A 169 15.07 -15.42 3.33
C THR A 169 14.32 -16.23 4.40
N VAL A 170 14.44 -17.56 4.32
CA VAL A 170 13.91 -18.51 5.29
C VAL A 170 15.06 -19.32 5.87
N TYR A 171 14.95 -19.67 7.15
CA TYR A 171 15.92 -20.54 7.81
C TYR A 171 15.41 -21.97 7.76
N VAL A 172 16.10 -22.83 7.01
CA VAL A 172 15.75 -24.24 6.84
C VAL A 172 16.76 -25.10 7.61
N PRO A 173 16.30 -26.11 8.38
CA PRO A 173 17.21 -27.03 9.05
C PRO A 173 17.94 -27.89 8.01
N ARG A 174 19.27 -27.77 7.93
CA ARG A 174 20.10 -28.63 7.08
C ARG A 174 20.91 -29.56 7.97
N GLN A 175 20.85 -30.86 7.68
CA GLN A 175 21.71 -31.85 8.33
C GLN A 175 23.14 -31.63 7.84
N VAL A 176 24.03 -31.25 8.75
CA VAL A 176 25.46 -31.13 8.45
C VAL A 176 26.16 -32.36 9.02
N TYR A 177 26.75 -33.15 8.13
CA TYR A 177 27.60 -34.28 8.49
C TYR A 177 28.98 -33.78 8.89
N VAL A 178 29.28 -33.81 10.18
CA VAL A 178 30.61 -33.47 10.68
C VAL A 178 31.48 -34.72 10.61
N ARG A 179 32.40 -34.79 9.65
CA ARG A 179 33.45 -35.81 9.65
C ARG A 179 34.56 -35.37 10.60
N ASN A 180 34.61 -35.95 11.80
CA ASN A 180 35.78 -35.81 12.66
C ASN A 180 36.92 -36.64 12.07
N GLY A 181 37.71 -36.02 11.19
CA GLY A 181 38.89 -36.62 10.60
C GLY A 181 40.16 -36.09 11.23
N THR A 182 40.61 -36.72 12.31
CA THR A 182 42.03 -36.77 12.67
C THR A 182 42.40 -38.23 12.82
N GLU A 183 42.87 -38.85 11.74
CA GLU A 183 43.82 -39.96 11.85
C GLU A 183 44.47 -40.22 10.49
N ASN A 184 45.81 -40.27 10.52
CA ASN A 184 46.66 -40.67 9.41
C ASN A 184 46.47 -42.17 9.15
N ASP A 185 46.24 -42.50 7.88
CA ASP A 185 46.50 -43.75 7.15
C ASP A 185 46.07 -45.14 7.71
N THR A 186 45.37 -45.85 6.81
CA THR A 186 45.37 -47.31 6.62
C THR A 186 44.69 -48.21 7.66
N ALA A 187 43.36 -48.33 7.57
CA ALA A 187 42.65 -49.60 7.79
C ALA A 187 41.27 -49.56 7.10
N ILE A 188 41.04 -50.49 6.17
CA ILE A 188 39.72 -50.76 5.58
C ILE A 188 38.98 -51.70 6.55
N ALA A 189 37.92 -51.24 7.19
CA ALA A 189 36.80 -52.08 7.65
C ALA A 189 35.65 -51.20 8.17
N SER A 190 34.43 -51.54 7.75
CA SER A 190 33.14 -50.99 8.22
C SER A 190 33.02 -49.46 8.24
N VAL A 191 32.53 -48.89 7.14
CA VAL A 191 31.80 -47.62 7.20
C VAL A 191 30.52 -47.88 7.98
N ASP A 192 30.60 -47.88 9.30
CA ASP A 192 29.43 -47.83 10.16
C ASP A 192 28.71 -46.52 9.86
N ILE A 193 27.48 -46.66 9.37
CA ILE A 193 26.56 -45.56 9.06
C ILE A 193 26.20 -44.75 10.33
N ASP A 194 26.60 -45.22 11.51
CA ASP A 194 26.19 -44.72 12.83
C ASP A 194 27.01 -43.56 13.43
N ILE A 195 28.07 -43.05 12.78
CA ILE A 195 28.88 -41.92 13.32
C ILE A 195 28.52 -40.57 12.70
N LEU A 196 27.51 -40.51 11.83
CA LEU A 196 26.97 -39.24 11.35
C LEU A 196 26.01 -38.65 12.40
N LYS A 197 26.55 -38.09 13.49
CA LYS A 197 25.80 -37.11 14.31
C LYS A 197 25.48 -35.91 13.42
N ALA A 198 24.33 -35.94 12.77
CA ALA A 198 23.81 -34.84 11.98
C ALA A 198 23.54 -33.67 12.94
N ASN A 199 24.44 -32.70 12.98
CA ASN A 199 24.17 -31.47 13.68
C ASN A 199 23.20 -30.67 12.80
N ILE A 200 22.01 -30.35 13.32
CA ILE A 200 21.02 -29.55 12.60
C ILE A 200 21.48 -28.10 12.68
N ARG A 201 21.97 -27.56 11.57
CA ARG A 201 22.30 -26.14 11.46
C ARG A 201 21.21 -25.44 10.66
N MET A 202 20.68 -24.34 11.21
CA MET A 202 19.81 -23.44 10.46
C MET A 202 20.65 -22.72 9.40
N VAL A 203 20.34 -22.96 8.13
CA VAL A 203 21.01 -22.30 7.00
C VAL A 203 20.02 -21.37 6.32
N ARG A 204 20.51 -20.22 5.85
CA ARG A 204 19.73 -19.27 5.05
C ARG A 204 19.41 -19.89 3.71
N ASP A 205 18.14 -19.96 3.38
CA ASP A 205 17.60 -20.43 2.11
C ASP A 205 16.71 -19.34 1.51
N ILE A 206 16.79 -19.11 0.21
CA ILE A 206 15.99 -18.08 -0.47
C ILE A 206 14.75 -18.77 -1.02
N GLN A 207 13.59 -18.38 -0.52
CA GLN A 207 12.32 -18.93 -0.95
C GLN A 207 11.43 -17.87 -1.57
N TYR A 208 10.54 -18.31 -2.46
CA TYR A 208 9.58 -17.45 -3.12
C TYR A 208 8.23 -17.54 -2.42
N ARG A 209 7.76 -16.41 -1.90
CA ARG A 209 6.43 -16.27 -1.29
C ARG A 209 5.46 -15.75 -2.33
N GLU A 210 4.22 -16.24 -2.30
CA GLU A 210 3.13 -15.68 -3.11
C GLU A 210 2.85 -14.22 -2.76
N GLY A 211 2.78 -13.39 -3.80
CA GLY A 211 2.56 -11.95 -3.70
C GLY A 211 3.28 -11.21 -4.83
N THR A 212 2.71 -10.10 -5.29
CA THR A 212 3.32 -9.32 -6.38
C THR A 212 4.52 -8.52 -5.87
N ASN A 213 5.71 -8.77 -6.41
CA ASN A 213 6.90 -7.94 -6.21
C ASN A 213 6.79 -6.60 -6.95
N THR A 214 5.97 -5.71 -6.38
CA THR A 214 5.69 -4.39 -6.95
C THR A 214 6.95 -3.54 -7.02
N LEU A 215 7.88 -3.67 -6.07
CA LEU A 215 9.13 -2.92 -6.04
C LEU A 215 10.01 -3.20 -7.27
N GLY A 216 10.23 -4.48 -7.58
CA GLY A 216 11.01 -4.89 -8.75
C GLY A 216 10.34 -4.50 -10.07
N ILE A 217 9.02 -4.59 -10.16
CA ILE A 217 8.25 -4.15 -11.33
C ILE A 217 8.39 -2.64 -11.54
N ILE A 218 8.24 -1.84 -10.47
CA ILE A 218 8.43 -0.37 -10.54
C ILE A 218 9.84 -0.05 -11.02
N PHE A 219 10.86 -0.68 -10.43
CA PHE A 219 12.26 -0.45 -10.81
C PHE A 219 12.49 -0.76 -12.30
N PHE A 220 12.03 -1.93 -12.76
CA PHE A 220 12.12 -2.32 -14.17
C PHE A 220 11.41 -1.31 -15.08
N CYS A 221 10.16 -0.93 -14.77
CA CYS A 221 9.38 0.00 -15.59
C CYS A 221 10.01 1.39 -15.67
N LEU A 222 10.60 1.90 -14.58
CA LEU A 222 11.29 3.18 -14.56
C LEU A 222 12.56 3.15 -15.42
N VAL A 223 13.38 2.10 -15.30
CA VAL A 223 14.60 1.95 -16.11
C VAL A 223 14.21 1.76 -17.58
N PHE A 224 13.26 0.87 -17.87
CA PHE A 224 12.78 0.60 -19.21
C PHE A 224 12.20 1.86 -19.88
N GLY A 225 11.30 2.57 -19.20
CA GLY A 225 10.71 3.81 -19.71
C GLY A 225 11.75 4.91 -19.91
N THR A 226 12.69 5.07 -18.98
CA THR A 226 13.78 6.06 -19.13
C THR A 226 14.66 5.75 -20.34
N VAL A 227 15.08 4.49 -20.52
CA VAL A 227 15.87 4.06 -21.69
C VAL A 227 15.07 4.25 -22.97
N LEU A 228 13.78 3.92 -22.96
CA LEU A 228 12.87 4.11 -24.09
C LEU A 228 12.81 5.59 -24.51
N GLY A 229 12.73 6.51 -23.56
CA GLY A 229 12.78 7.95 -23.82
C GLY A 229 14.07 8.42 -24.54
N THR A 230 15.17 7.68 -24.43
CA THR A 230 16.44 8.01 -25.13
C THR A 230 16.48 7.58 -26.60
N LEU A 231 15.60 6.66 -27.03
CA LEU A 231 15.62 6.06 -28.38
C LEU A 231 14.89 6.92 -29.45
N GLY A 232 14.34 8.07 -29.06
CA GLY A 232 13.76 9.05 -29.97
C GLY A 232 12.59 8.48 -30.79
N ARG A 233 12.66 8.58 -32.13
CA ARG A 233 11.54 8.20 -33.02
C ARG A 233 11.17 6.72 -32.95
N LYS A 234 12.12 5.81 -32.70
CA LYS A 234 11.86 4.37 -32.62
C LYS A 234 11.02 3.99 -31.40
N ALA A 235 11.16 4.75 -30.32
CA ALA A 235 10.40 4.54 -29.08
C ALA A 235 8.94 4.94 -29.18
N ARG A 236 8.58 5.82 -30.12
CA ARG A 236 7.24 6.41 -30.22
C ARG A 236 6.13 5.37 -30.25
N VAL A 237 6.30 4.31 -31.03
CA VAL A 237 5.32 3.22 -31.17
C VAL A 237 5.08 2.52 -29.82
N VAL A 238 6.13 2.27 -29.06
CA VAL A 238 6.05 1.59 -27.76
C VAL A 238 5.43 2.52 -26.70
N VAL A 239 5.79 3.80 -26.69
CA VAL A 239 5.21 4.78 -25.77
C VAL A 239 3.71 4.99 -26.05
N GLU A 240 3.32 5.12 -27.31
CA GLU A 240 1.92 5.24 -27.71
C GLU A 240 1.12 3.98 -27.34
N PHE A 241 1.70 2.79 -27.50
CA PHE A 241 1.08 1.54 -27.03
C PHE A 241 0.81 1.56 -25.52
N PHE A 242 1.82 1.83 -24.68
CA PHE A 242 1.62 1.86 -23.23
C PHE A 242 0.68 2.99 -22.78
N SER A 243 0.68 4.12 -23.47
CA SER A 243 -0.26 5.22 -23.19
C SER A 243 -1.70 4.82 -23.49
N ALA A 244 -1.95 4.13 -24.61
CA ALA A 244 -3.27 3.62 -24.94
C ALA A 244 -3.75 2.56 -23.94
N VAL A 245 -2.85 1.67 -23.50
CA VAL A 245 -3.14 0.68 -22.45
C VAL A 245 -3.49 1.37 -21.13
N ASP A 246 -2.72 2.39 -20.72
CA ASP A 246 -3.00 3.18 -19.51
C ASP A 246 -4.39 3.83 -19.57
N GLU A 247 -4.74 4.48 -20.70
CA GLU A 247 -6.07 5.08 -20.88
C GLU A 247 -7.22 4.06 -20.77
N VAL A 248 -7.04 2.86 -21.34
CA VAL A 248 -8.03 1.79 -21.26
C VAL A 248 -8.18 1.30 -19.82
N ILE A 249 -7.07 1.06 -19.12
CA ILE A 249 -7.09 0.59 -17.74
C ILE A 249 -7.70 1.66 -16.83
N MET A 250 -7.40 2.94 -17.01
CA MET A 250 -8.00 4.03 -16.24
C MET A 250 -9.53 4.11 -16.41
N LYS A 251 -10.04 3.81 -17.62
CA LYS A 251 -11.50 3.66 -17.83
C LYS A 251 -12.07 2.45 -17.10
N MET A 252 -11.36 1.31 -17.10
CA MET A 252 -11.77 0.13 -16.33
C MET A 252 -11.78 0.41 -14.82
N VAL A 253 -10.74 1.07 -14.29
CA VAL A 253 -10.65 1.52 -12.89
C VAL A 253 -11.83 2.42 -12.55
N THR A 254 -12.14 3.39 -13.40
CA THR A 254 -13.32 4.27 -13.20
C THR A 254 -14.61 3.46 -13.10
N GLY A 255 -14.77 2.41 -13.91
CA GLY A 255 -15.91 1.48 -13.81
C GLY A 255 -15.95 0.75 -12.46
N VAL A 256 -14.81 0.21 -12.00
CA VAL A 256 -14.69 -0.47 -10.70
C VAL A 256 -14.96 0.50 -9.54
N MET A 257 -14.57 1.78 -9.67
CA MET A 257 -14.82 2.80 -8.65
C MET A 257 -16.32 3.04 -8.37
N TRP A 258 -17.22 2.73 -9.32
CA TRP A 258 -18.66 2.78 -9.06
C TRP A 258 -19.16 1.65 -8.15
N LEU A 259 -18.40 0.56 -8.02
CA LEU A 259 -18.69 -0.55 -7.11
C LEU A 259 -18.20 -0.28 -5.68
N THR A 260 -17.29 0.70 -5.50
CA THR A 260 -16.71 1.10 -4.21
C THR A 260 -17.70 1.21 -3.06
N PRO A 261 -18.85 1.90 -3.15
CA PRO A 261 -19.80 1.97 -2.02
C PRO A 261 -20.27 0.60 -1.52
N ILE A 262 -20.55 -0.34 -2.43
CA ILE A 262 -20.99 -1.69 -2.08
C ILE A 262 -19.80 -2.46 -1.49
N GLY A 263 -18.65 -2.43 -2.16
CA GLY A 263 -17.44 -3.12 -1.72
C GLY A 263 -16.98 -2.65 -0.34
N VAL A 264 -16.84 -1.34 -0.14
CA VAL A 264 -16.41 -0.74 1.13
C VAL A 264 -17.41 -1.02 2.24
N SER A 265 -18.72 -0.93 1.98
CA SER A 265 -19.72 -1.23 3.00
C SER A 265 -19.62 -2.68 3.50
N SER A 266 -19.43 -3.64 2.58
CA SER A 266 -19.29 -5.06 2.87
C SER A 266 -17.96 -5.38 3.58
N VAL A 267 -16.84 -4.77 3.16
CA VAL A 267 -15.55 -4.93 3.86
C VAL A 267 -15.65 -4.44 5.30
N ILE A 268 -16.21 -3.25 5.53
CA ILE A 268 -16.34 -2.67 6.87
C ILE A 268 -17.26 -3.53 7.74
N ALA A 269 -18.45 -3.88 7.22
CA ALA A 269 -19.39 -4.71 7.95
C ALA A 269 -18.80 -6.08 8.32
N GLY A 270 -18.18 -6.76 7.35
CA GLY A 270 -17.52 -8.04 7.57
C GLY A 270 -16.42 -7.94 8.62
N LYS A 271 -15.57 -6.90 8.57
CA LYS A 271 -14.50 -6.69 9.57
C LYS A 271 -15.03 -6.42 10.97
N ILE A 272 -16.14 -5.68 11.10
CA ILE A 272 -16.78 -5.44 12.41
C ILE A 272 -17.34 -6.75 12.98
N LEU A 273 -17.93 -7.60 12.14
CA LEU A 273 -18.52 -8.88 12.55
C LEU A 273 -17.47 -9.96 12.90
N SER A 274 -16.31 -9.96 12.22
CA SER A 274 -15.23 -10.93 12.50
C SER A 274 -14.45 -10.67 13.79
N VAL A 275 -14.66 -9.52 14.46
CA VAL A 275 -13.94 -9.18 15.70
C VAL A 275 -14.77 -9.58 16.92
N GLU A 276 -14.27 -10.57 17.67
CA GLU A 276 -14.92 -11.09 18.87
C GLU A 276 -15.06 -10.01 19.95
N ASN A 277 -13.96 -9.30 20.27
CA ASN A 277 -13.91 -8.31 21.36
C ASN A 277 -13.81 -6.86 20.85
N LEU A 278 -14.90 -6.27 20.32
CA LEU A 278 -14.87 -4.86 19.87
C LEU A 278 -14.47 -3.87 20.97
N GLY A 279 -14.83 -4.08 22.24
CA GLY A 279 -14.51 -3.10 23.29
C GLY A 279 -13.00 -2.80 23.37
N LEU A 280 -12.18 -3.85 23.46
CA LEU A 280 -10.72 -3.72 23.51
C LEU A 280 -10.13 -3.41 22.13
N VAL A 281 -10.57 -4.11 21.08
CA VAL A 281 -10.00 -3.96 19.73
C VAL A 281 -10.34 -2.59 19.13
N THR A 282 -11.54 -2.05 19.36
CA THR A 282 -11.92 -0.71 18.89
C THR A 282 -11.16 0.39 19.63
N VAL A 283 -10.89 0.24 20.94
CA VAL A 283 -10.06 1.21 21.68
C VAL A 283 -8.61 1.18 21.17
N GLN A 284 -8.05 -0.01 20.94
CA GLN A 284 -6.68 -0.16 20.41
C GLN A 284 -6.55 0.34 18.98
N LEU A 285 -7.47 -0.05 18.11
CA LEU A 285 -7.54 0.44 16.74
C LEU A 285 -7.81 1.95 16.73
N GLY A 286 -8.58 2.47 17.68
CA GLY A 286 -8.81 3.89 17.89
C GLY A 286 -7.53 4.65 18.19
N TRP A 287 -6.70 4.15 19.11
CA TRP A 287 -5.38 4.74 19.39
C TRP A 287 -4.42 4.65 18.20
N PHE A 288 -4.47 3.55 17.46
CA PHE A 288 -3.72 3.41 16.21
C PHE A 288 -4.15 4.44 15.16
N ILE A 289 -5.45 4.55 14.88
CA ILE A 289 -6.01 5.53 13.94
C ILE A 289 -5.67 6.95 14.40
N PHE A 290 -5.83 7.26 15.69
CA PHE A 290 -5.48 8.55 16.26
C PHE A 290 -4.01 8.89 16.04
N THR A 291 -3.10 7.95 16.33
CA THR A 291 -1.65 8.14 16.15
C THR A 291 -1.30 8.39 14.68
N VAL A 292 -1.90 7.63 13.75
CA VAL A 292 -1.68 7.80 12.31
C VAL A 292 -2.22 9.15 11.82
N VAL A 293 -3.45 9.51 12.19
CA VAL A 293 -4.07 10.79 11.82
C VAL A 293 -3.27 11.97 12.39
N LEU A 294 -2.85 11.88 13.65
CA LEU A 294 -1.98 12.88 14.28
C LEU A 294 -0.65 13.01 13.53
N GLY A 295 -0.02 11.89 13.16
CA GLY A 295 1.22 11.89 12.39
C GLY A 295 1.08 12.55 11.02
N VAL A 296 0.02 12.22 10.27
CA VAL A 296 -0.27 12.84 8.97
C VAL A 296 -0.55 14.33 9.12
N LEU A 297 -1.34 14.74 10.12
CA LEU A 297 -1.64 16.15 10.38
C LEU A 297 -0.38 16.94 10.79
N LEU A 298 0.44 16.40 11.69
CA LEU A 298 1.71 17.03 12.08
C LEU A 298 2.66 17.16 10.89
N TYR A 299 2.82 16.09 10.10
CA TYR A 299 3.64 16.11 8.90
C TYR A 299 3.16 17.16 7.90
N GLN A 300 1.87 17.14 7.57
CA GLN A 300 1.31 18.00 6.53
C GLN A 300 1.16 19.45 6.97
N LEU A 301 0.74 19.74 8.21
CA LEU A 301 0.44 21.10 8.68
C LEU A 301 1.66 21.81 9.27
N VAL A 302 2.60 21.07 9.86
CA VAL A 302 3.77 21.63 10.55
C VAL A 302 5.02 21.43 9.69
N PHE A 303 5.44 20.19 9.48
CA PHE A 303 6.76 19.91 8.90
C PHE A 303 6.87 20.36 7.44
N MET A 304 5.88 20.04 6.61
CA MET A 304 5.85 20.52 5.22
C MET A 304 5.85 22.06 5.13
N GLN A 305 5.28 22.73 6.12
CA GLN A 305 5.11 24.19 6.11
C GLN A 305 6.42 24.85 6.53
N LEU A 306 7.11 24.27 7.50
CA LEU A 306 8.46 24.65 7.89
C LEU A 306 9.45 24.44 6.74
N ILE A 307 9.38 23.31 6.02
CA ILE A 307 10.23 23.04 4.85
C ILE A 307 9.97 24.08 3.76
N TYR A 308 8.69 24.35 3.44
CA TYR A 308 8.33 25.35 2.44
C TYR A 308 8.82 26.75 2.85
N LEU A 309 8.63 27.15 4.11
CA LEU A 309 9.09 28.44 4.61
C LEU A 309 10.61 28.54 4.61
N ALA A 310 11.33 27.47 4.97
CA ALA A 310 12.80 27.47 5.01
C ALA A 310 13.41 27.62 3.60
N ILE A 311 12.86 26.91 2.60
CA ILE A 311 13.40 26.88 1.24
C ILE A 311 12.89 28.07 0.42
N VAL A 312 11.57 28.28 0.38
CA VAL A 312 10.92 29.27 -0.50
C VAL A 312 10.86 30.66 0.17
N ARG A 313 10.95 30.73 1.51
CA ARG A 313 10.89 31.97 2.30
C ARG A 313 9.66 32.82 1.99
N ARG A 314 8.54 32.16 1.66
CA ARG A 314 7.23 32.76 1.43
C ARG A 314 6.22 32.13 2.37
N ASN A 315 5.11 32.84 2.61
CA ASN A 315 4.03 32.35 3.45
C ASN A 315 3.38 31.08 2.82
N PRO A 316 3.50 29.89 3.44
CA PRO A 316 2.95 28.65 2.90
C PRO A 316 1.42 28.60 2.89
N PHE A 317 0.76 29.33 3.79
CA PHE A 317 -0.70 29.26 3.93
C PHE A 317 -1.43 29.80 2.69
N LYS A 318 -0.87 30.81 2.01
CA LYS A 318 -1.42 31.30 0.73
C LYS A 318 -1.37 30.24 -0.36
N PHE A 319 -0.30 29.43 -0.38
CA PHE A 319 -0.14 28.34 -1.34
C PHE A 319 -1.15 27.21 -1.06
N TYR A 320 -1.29 26.79 0.20
CA TYR A 320 -2.26 25.77 0.60
C TYR A 320 -3.72 26.18 0.38
N CYS A 321 -4.08 27.44 0.61
CA CYS A 321 -5.43 27.92 0.32
C CYS A 321 -5.78 27.76 -1.17
N GLY A 322 -4.80 27.91 -2.07
CA GLY A 322 -4.99 27.65 -3.50
C GLY A 322 -5.16 26.17 -3.84
N LEU A 323 -4.65 25.27 -3.01
CA LEU A 323 -4.72 23.81 -3.20
C LEU A 323 -5.91 23.15 -2.51
N ILE A 324 -6.66 23.86 -1.68
CA ILE A 324 -7.71 23.28 -0.82
C ILE A 324 -8.74 22.47 -1.62
N GLN A 325 -9.10 22.92 -2.82
CA GLN A 325 -10.02 22.19 -3.70
C GLN A 325 -9.43 20.86 -4.18
N ALA A 326 -8.14 20.83 -4.52
CA ALA A 326 -7.46 19.61 -4.93
C ALA A 326 -7.29 18.65 -3.76
N THR A 327 -6.88 19.13 -2.58
CA THR A 327 -6.74 18.31 -1.37
C THR A 327 -8.07 17.71 -0.92
N LEU A 328 -9.15 18.49 -0.96
CA LEU A 328 -10.51 17.99 -0.67
C LEU A 328 -10.92 16.91 -1.68
N THR A 329 -10.58 17.09 -2.96
CA THR A 329 -10.89 16.10 -4.01
C THR A 329 -10.07 14.83 -3.86
N ALA A 330 -8.80 14.90 -3.47
CA ALA A 330 -7.96 13.72 -3.24
C ALA A 330 -8.37 12.94 -1.98
N PHE A 331 -8.69 13.65 -0.89
CA PHE A 331 -9.26 13.05 0.32
C PHE A 331 -10.58 12.33 0.01
N ALA A 332 -11.40 12.95 -0.84
CA ALA A 332 -12.69 12.47 -1.26
C ALA A 332 -12.67 11.17 -2.07
N THR A 333 -11.73 11.08 -3.01
CA THR A 333 -11.59 9.94 -3.90
C THR A 333 -10.74 8.83 -3.30
N ALA A 334 -10.06 9.09 -2.17
CA ALA A 334 -9.04 8.23 -1.59
C ALA A 334 -7.99 7.79 -2.62
N SER A 335 -7.79 8.60 -3.67
CA SER A 335 -6.88 8.35 -4.77
C SER A 335 -5.92 9.54 -4.84
N THR A 336 -4.65 9.25 -4.60
CA THR A 336 -3.51 10.16 -4.82
C THR A 336 -3.25 10.35 -6.30
#